data_AF-J2GV01-F1
#
_entry.id   AF-J2GV01-F1
#
_cell.length_a   1.000
_cell.length_b   1.000
_cell.length_c   1.000
_cell.angle_alpha   90.00
_cell.angle_beta   90.00
_cell.angle_gamma   90.00
#
_symmetry.space_group_name_H-M   'P 1'
#
loop_
_entity.id
_entity.type
_entity.pdbx_description
1 polymer ?
#
loop_
_entity_poly.entity_id
_entity_poly.type
_entity_poly.pdbx_seq_one_letter_code
_entity_poly.pdbx_strand_id
1 'polypeptide(L)'
;MREGTRKALAFAGCGLWLASSLMPLFGGAAKHRVLCRGATFSGQFDQCFNDHLPVLELIAPLGALFLLFPFAVFASAVWAPDPGQRRQHWRLAPTTGAAARFPWYPLLCLLGCAGSAWLATRYPVDPVTLPFMAFWAIFAVWFAGGAAATLQAGWPRARG
;
A
#
# COMPACT_ATOMS: atom_id res chain seq x y z
N MET A 1 8.87 -17.23 9.28
CA MET A 1 7.92 -17.28 8.13
C MET A 1 8.54 -18.07 7.00
N ARG A 2 7.78 -18.99 6.36
CA ARG A 2 8.26 -19.79 5.22
C ARG A 2 8.54 -18.88 4.00
N GLU A 3 9.51 -19.23 3.18
CA GLU A 3 9.92 -18.44 2.01
C GLU A 3 8.80 -18.27 0.98
N GLY A 4 7.98 -19.31 0.76
CA GLY A 4 6.82 -19.22 -0.14
C GLY A 4 5.81 -18.16 0.31
N THR A 5 5.55 -18.06 1.62
CA THR A 5 4.65 -17.02 2.18
C THR A 5 5.22 -15.63 1.98
N ARG A 6 6.53 -15.44 2.22
CA ARG A 6 7.22 -14.17 1.97
C ARG A 6 7.08 -13.75 0.50
N LYS A 7 7.23 -14.70 -0.42
CA LYS A 7 7.11 -14.43 -1.86
C LYS A 7 5.67 -14.10 -2.25
N ALA A 8 4.70 -14.82 -1.71
CA ALA A 8 3.28 -14.49 -1.87
C ALA A 8 2.96 -13.08 -1.36
N LEU A 9 3.53 -12.67 -0.22
CA LEU A 9 3.38 -11.32 0.32
C LEU A 9 4.02 -10.27 -0.60
N ALA A 10 5.22 -10.52 -1.15
CA ALA A 10 5.83 -9.61 -2.12
C ALA A 10 4.92 -9.39 -3.34
N PHE A 11 4.35 -10.46 -3.91
CA PHE A 11 3.41 -10.37 -5.03
C PHE A 11 2.08 -9.71 -4.64
N ALA A 12 1.54 -10.04 -3.47
CA ALA A 12 0.33 -9.42 -2.95
C ALA A 12 0.50 -7.91 -2.80
N GLY A 13 1.68 -7.45 -2.38
CA GLY A 13 2.03 -6.03 -2.36
C GLY A 13 1.89 -5.36 -3.72
N CYS A 14 2.39 -5.99 -4.78
CA CYS A 14 2.23 -5.46 -6.16
C CYS A 14 0.76 -5.41 -6.58
N GLY A 15 -0.03 -6.43 -6.23
CA GLY A 15 -1.47 -6.43 -6.48
C GLY A 15 -2.19 -5.31 -5.74
N LEU A 16 -1.87 -5.12 -4.45
CA LEU A 16 -2.38 -4.03 -3.62
C LEU A 16 -1.96 -2.67 -4.17
N TRP A 17 -0.72 -2.51 -4.63
CA TRP A 17 -0.24 -1.28 -5.27
C TRP A 17 -1.07 -0.92 -6.49
N LEU A 18 -1.29 -1.87 -7.41
CA LEU A 18 -2.11 -1.64 -8.59
C LEU A 18 -3.57 -1.33 -8.22
N ALA A 19 -4.16 -2.09 -7.30
CA ALA A 19 -5.52 -1.85 -6.84
C ALA A 19 -5.66 -0.48 -6.14
N SER A 20 -4.63 0.00 -5.45
CA SER A 20 -4.65 1.29 -4.77
C SER A 20 -4.89 2.47 -5.73
N SER A 21 -4.44 2.34 -6.99
CA SER A 21 -4.65 3.35 -8.03
C SER A 21 -6.10 3.51 -8.46
N LEU A 22 -6.95 2.51 -8.19
CA LEU A 22 -8.37 2.51 -8.51
C LEU A 22 -9.24 3.00 -7.33
N MET A 23 -8.68 3.06 -6.13
CA MET A 23 -9.39 3.48 -4.93
C MET A 23 -9.88 4.93 -4.96
N PRO A 24 -9.17 5.90 -5.57
CA PRO A 24 -9.70 7.26 -5.75
C PRO A 24 -11.00 7.26 -6.57
N LEU A 25 -11.02 6.55 -7.71
CA LEU A 25 -12.18 6.48 -8.60
C LEU A 25 -13.39 5.82 -7.91
N PHE A 26 -13.24 4.58 -7.45
CA PHE A 26 -14.37 3.82 -6.90
C PHE A 26 -14.68 4.20 -5.45
N GLY A 27 -13.66 4.42 -4.65
CA GLY A 27 -13.81 4.80 -3.24
C GLY A 27 -14.27 6.25 -3.10
N GLY A 28 -13.80 7.16 -3.95
CA GLY A 28 -14.28 8.54 -4.01
C GLY A 28 -15.77 8.60 -4.38
N ALA A 29 -16.17 7.88 -5.43
CA ALA A 29 -17.58 7.77 -5.82
C ALA A 29 -18.46 7.15 -4.72
N ALA A 30 -17.99 6.09 -4.05
CA ALA A 30 -18.70 5.46 -2.94
C ALA A 30 -18.87 6.43 -1.75
N LYS A 31 -17.80 7.12 -1.37
CA LYS A 31 -17.80 8.13 -0.30
C LYS A 31 -18.78 9.26 -0.62
N HIS A 32 -18.75 9.75 -1.85
CA HIS A 32 -19.68 10.78 -2.35
C HIS A 32 -21.13 10.33 -2.22
N ARG A 33 -21.45 9.13 -2.73
CA ARG A 33 -22.82 8.57 -2.67
C ARG A 33 -23.35 8.46 -1.24
N VAL A 34 -22.51 8.12 -0.28
CA VAL A 34 -22.90 8.01 1.14
C VAL A 34 -23.11 9.39 1.76
N LEU A 35 -22.17 10.31 1.58
CA LEU A 35 -22.24 11.67 2.14
C LEU A 35 -23.39 12.50 1.55
N CYS A 36 -23.78 12.22 0.31
CA CYS A 36 -24.80 12.97 -0.44
C CYS A 36 -26.16 12.28 -0.49
N ARG A 37 -26.33 11.19 0.26
CA ARG A 37 -27.61 10.47 0.31
C ARG A 37 -28.67 11.37 0.95
N GLY A 38 -29.68 11.75 0.16
CA GLY A 38 -30.79 12.60 0.62
C GLY A 38 -30.53 14.10 0.57
N ALA A 39 -29.38 14.54 0.05
CA ALA A 39 -29.14 15.95 -0.23
C ALA A 39 -29.99 16.41 -1.43
N THR A 40 -30.60 17.60 -1.32
CA THR A 40 -31.31 18.27 -2.41
C THR A 40 -30.48 19.46 -2.86
N PHE A 41 -30.27 19.58 -4.18
CA PHE A 41 -29.43 20.62 -4.77
C PHE A 41 -29.98 22.00 -4.40
N SER A 42 -29.22 22.75 -3.60
CA SER A 42 -29.64 24.05 -3.05
C SER A 42 -29.27 25.25 -3.92
N GLY A 43 -28.64 25.03 -5.10
CA GLY A 43 -28.21 26.10 -6.00
C GLY A 43 -26.92 26.83 -5.60
N GLN A 44 -26.32 26.46 -4.45
CA GLN A 44 -24.94 26.84 -4.11
C GLN A 44 -23.97 25.71 -4.48
N PHE A 45 -22.66 26.00 -4.56
CA PHE A 45 -21.62 24.96 -4.69
C PHE A 45 -21.77 23.97 -3.53
N ASP A 46 -22.47 22.88 -3.82
CA ASP A 46 -22.92 21.93 -2.82
C ASP A 46 -21.70 21.27 -2.21
N GLN A 47 -21.69 21.01 -0.89
CA GLN A 47 -20.61 20.23 -0.26
C GLN A 47 -20.49 18.82 -0.86
N CYS A 48 -21.52 18.43 -1.60
CA CYS A 48 -21.64 17.25 -2.41
C CYS A 48 -21.03 17.36 -3.80
N PHE A 49 -20.85 18.53 -4.39
CA PHE A 49 -20.24 18.66 -5.71
C PHE A 49 -18.72 18.75 -5.55
N ASN A 50 -18.06 17.59 -5.55
CA ASN A 50 -16.60 17.52 -5.59
C ASN A 50 -16.13 17.68 -7.05
N ASP A 51 -16.29 18.86 -7.62
CA ASP A 51 -15.93 19.23 -9.01
C ASP A 51 -14.40 19.28 -9.26
N HIS A 52 -13.57 18.80 -8.34
CA HIS A 52 -12.12 18.91 -8.40
C HIS A 52 -11.40 17.56 -8.50
N LEU A 53 -11.97 16.60 -9.22
CA LEU A 53 -11.34 15.29 -9.46
C LEU A 53 -11.15 14.85 -10.94
N PRO A 54 -10.69 15.68 -11.92
CA PRO A 54 -10.52 15.14 -13.27
C PRO A 54 -9.14 14.55 -13.56
N VAL A 55 -8.05 15.17 -13.12
CA VAL A 55 -6.73 14.87 -13.74
C VAL A 55 -5.88 13.92 -12.90
N LEU A 56 -5.80 14.14 -11.59
CA LEU A 56 -4.96 13.32 -10.70
C LEU A 56 -5.48 11.88 -10.58
N GLU A 57 -6.80 11.68 -10.56
CA GLU A 57 -7.39 10.34 -10.52
C GLU A 57 -7.28 9.60 -11.85
N LEU A 58 -7.29 10.30 -12.99
CA LEU A 58 -7.07 9.70 -14.30
C LEU A 58 -5.61 9.25 -14.49
N ILE A 59 -4.65 9.99 -13.92
CA ILE A 59 -3.23 9.67 -14.05
C ILE A 59 -2.80 8.62 -13.03
N ALA A 60 -3.53 8.45 -11.92
CA ALA A 60 -3.14 7.52 -10.85
C ALA A 60 -2.90 6.07 -11.33
N PRO A 61 -3.72 5.45 -12.21
CA PRO A 61 -3.43 4.14 -12.77
C PRO A 61 -2.16 4.10 -13.62
N LEU A 62 -1.93 5.13 -14.45
CA LEU A 62 -0.73 5.24 -15.28
C LEU A 62 0.53 5.41 -14.43
N GLY A 63 0.44 6.24 -13.39
CA GLY A 63 1.52 6.42 -12.41
C GLY A 63 1.81 5.14 -11.64
N ALA A 64 0.78 4.40 -11.21
CA ALA A 64 0.94 3.13 -10.52
C ALA A 64 1.59 2.06 -11.41
N LEU A 65 1.25 2.01 -12.71
CA LEU A 65 1.90 1.13 -13.68
C LEU A 65 3.37 1.51 -13.90
N PHE A 66 3.67 2.80 -14.10
CA PHE A 66 5.04 3.29 -14.26
C PHE A 66 5.90 2.96 -13.03
N LEU A 67 5.33 3.11 -11.84
CA LEU A 67 5.99 2.82 -10.56
C LEU A 67 5.89 1.35 -10.12
N LEU A 68 5.25 0.47 -10.91
CA LEU A 68 5.09 -0.94 -10.54
C LEU A 68 6.43 -1.65 -10.42
N PHE A 69 7.35 -1.41 -11.35
CA PHE A 69 8.68 -2.02 -11.32
C PHE A 69 9.48 -1.59 -10.08
N PRO A 70 9.67 -0.28 -9.78
CA PRO A 70 10.37 0.11 -8.56
C PRO A 70 9.65 -0.37 -7.29
N PHE A 71 8.32 -0.40 -7.29
CA PHE A 71 7.55 -0.97 -6.18
C PHE A 71 7.80 -2.48 -6.02
N ALA A 72 7.89 -3.23 -7.12
CA ALA A 72 8.16 -4.67 -7.09
C ALA A 72 9.58 -4.98 -6.58
N VAL A 73 10.56 -4.12 -6.91
CA VAL A 73 11.92 -4.17 -6.34
C VAL A 73 11.88 -3.94 -4.83
N PHE A 74 11.17 -2.89 -4.40
CA PHE A 74 10.96 -2.59 -2.98
C PHE A 74 10.27 -3.74 -2.24
N ALA A 75 9.12 -4.23 -2.74
CA ALA A 75 8.36 -5.31 -2.14
C ALA A 75 9.18 -6.61 -2.05
N SER A 76 9.93 -6.93 -3.10
CA SER A 76 10.83 -8.09 -3.10
C SER A 76 11.94 -7.94 -2.07
N ALA A 77 12.53 -6.76 -1.95
CA ALA A 77 13.59 -6.52 -0.98
C ALA A 77 13.09 -6.57 0.48
N VAL A 78 11.93 -5.99 0.77
CA VAL A 78 11.32 -5.97 2.10
C VAL A 78 10.97 -7.38 2.58
N TRP A 79 10.40 -8.21 1.71
CA TRP A 79 9.91 -9.53 2.09
C TRP A 79 10.91 -10.67 1.89
N ALA A 80 11.93 -10.49 1.03
CA ALA A 80 12.96 -11.50 0.82
C ALA A 80 13.66 -11.88 2.14
N PRO A 81 13.97 -13.17 2.36
CA PRO A 81 14.86 -13.55 3.43
C PRO A 81 16.29 -13.07 3.16
N ASP A 82 17.15 -13.17 4.18
CA ASP A 82 18.57 -12.84 4.05
C ASP A 82 19.22 -13.65 2.92
N PRO A 83 20.23 -13.09 2.22
CA PRO A 83 20.83 -13.73 1.05
C PRO A 83 21.23 -15.19 1.25
N GLY A 84 21.85 -15.52 2.39
CA GLY A 84 22.28 -16.89 2.73
C GLY A 84 21.15 -17.87 3.06
N GLN A 85 19.91 -17.40 3.21
CA GLN A 85 18.74 -18.22 3.56
C GLN A 85 17.76 -18.40 2.39
N ARG A 86 18.03 -17.78 1.24
CA ARG A 86 17.16 -17.87 0.04
C ARG A 86 17.32 -19.22 -0.64
N ARG A 87 16.23 -19.96 -0.79
CA ARG A 87 16.19 -21.20 -1.60
C ARG A 87 15.41 -20.98 -2.90
N GLN A 88 14.57 -19.95 -2.97
CA GLN A 88 13.83 -19.57 -4.17
C GLN A 88 14.54 -18.44 -4.91
N HIS A 89 14.23 -18.30 -6.20
CA HIS A 89 14.71 -17.18 -6.99
C HIS A 89 14.02 -15.87 -6.57
N TRP A 90 14.81 -14.95 -6.00
CA TRP A 90 14.45 -13.58 -5.63
C TRP A 90 15.19 -12.57 -6.51
N ARG A 91 14.92 -12.59 -7.82
CA ARG A 91 15.67 -11.81 -8.82
C ARG A 91 15.67 -10.30 -8.58
N LEU A 92 14.59 -9.76 -8.01
CA LEU A 92 14.44 -8.33 -7.75
C LEU A 92 14.96 -7.91 -6.36
N ALA A 93 15.29 -8.87 -5.48
CA ALA A 93 15.79 -8.54 -4.15
C ALA A 93 17.32 -8.33 -4.19
N PRO A 94 17.86 -7.35 -3.44
CA PRO A 94 19.30 -7.08 -3.42
C PRO A 94 20.08 -8.30 -2.89
N THR A 95 21.21 -8.58 -3.52
CA THR A 95 22.12 -9.70 -3.17
C THR A 95 22.82 -9.49 -1.83
N THR A 96 22.99 -8.25 -1.40
CA THR A 96 23.58 -7.88 -0.10
C THR A 96 22.55 -7.87 1.04
N GLY A 97 21.27 -8.11 0.74
CA GLY A 97 20.17 -7.95 1.70
C GLY A 97 19.62 -6.53 1.77
N ALA A 98 18.37 -6.39 2.19
CA ALA A 98 17.67 -5.11 2.21
C ALA A 98 18.25 -4.13 3.24
N ALA A 99 18.57 -4.60 4.44
CA ALA A 99 19.14 -3.76 5.50
C ALA A 99 20.47 -3.11 5.11
N ALA A 100 21.35 -3.84 4.43
CA ALA A 100 22.66 -3.34 4.00
C ALA A 100 22.57 -2.40 2.78
N ARG A 101 21.67 -2.70 1.82
CA ARG A 101 21.55 -1.90 0.58
C ARG A 101 20.70 -0.65 0.76
N PHE A 102 19.62 -0.75 1.53
CA PHE A 102 18.61 0.29 1.69
C PHE A 102 18.13 0.35 3.15
N PRO A 103 18.94 0.94 4.06
CA PRO A 103 18.64 0.99 5.49
C PRO A 103 17.37 1.79 5.83
N TRP A 104 16.86 2.59 4.89
CA TRP A 104 15.65 3.41 5.02
C TRP A 104 14.35 2.70 4.62
N TYR A 105 14.39 1.46 4.12
CA TYR A 105 13.17 0.70 3.79
C TYR A 105 12.19 0.52 4.97
N PRO A 106 12.63 0.30 6.22
CA PRO A 106 11.73 0.32 7.37
C PRO A 106 10.96 1.63 7.50
N LEU A 107 11.61 2.78 7.28
CA LEU A 107 10.96 4.09 7.35
C LEU A 107 9.90 4.23 6.25
N LEU A 108 10.19 3.79 5.02
CA LEU A 108 9.17 3.77 3.97
C LEU A 108 8.00 2.86 4.28
N CYS A 109 8.25 1.68 4.87
CA CYS A 109 7.18 0.81 5.32
C CYS A 109 6.32 1.50 6.39
N LEU A 110 6.93 2.19 7.36
CA LEU A 110 6.19 2.92 8.39
C LEU A 110 5.36 4.07 7.80
N LEU A 111 5.92 4.83 6.84
CA LEU A 111 5.20 5.88 6.13
C LEU A 111 4.04 5.32 5.31
N GLY A 112 4.26 4.21 4.59
CA GLY A 112 3.21 3.51 3.84
C GLY A 112 2.10 2.98 4.75
N CYS A 113 2.46 2.46 5.92
CA CYS A 113 1.52 2.03 6.95
C CYS A 113 0.67 3.20 7.46
N ALA A 114 1.32 4.30 7.88
CA ALA A 114 0.64 5.48 8.40
C ALA A 114 -0.28 6.12 7.34
N GLY A 115 0.21 6.25 6.10
CA GLY A 115 -0.58 6.78 4.98
C GLY A 115 -1.81 5.91 4.66
N SER A 116 -1.63 4.59 4.61
CA SER A 116 -2.74 3.65 4.35
C SER A 116 -3.75 3.66 5.51
N ALA A 117 -3.29 3.65 6.76
CA ALA A 117 -4.18 3.75 7.91
C ALA A 117 -4.96 5.06 7.93
N TRP A 118 -4.29 6.18 7.62
CA TRP A 118 -4.96 7.47 7.49
C TRP A 118 -6.03 7.45 6.39
N LEU A 119 -5.73 6.90 5.21
CA LEU A 119 -6.72 6.77 4.13
C LEU A 119 -7.93 5.92 4.53
N ALA A 120 -7.73 4.84 5.30
CA ALA A 120 -8.84 4.03 5.82
C ALA A 120 -9.81 4.86 6.69
N THR A 121 -9.31 5.85 7.45
CA THR A 121 -10.15 6.72 8.30
C THR A 121 -10.92 7.79 7.53
N ARG A 122 -10.66 7.99 6.23
CA ARG A 122 -11.29 9.05 5.42
C ARG A 122 -12.68 8.67 4.88
N TYR A 123 -13.09 7.43 5.04
CA TYR A 123 -14.37 6.93 4.56
C TYR A 123 -15.41 6.93 5.70
N PRO A 124 -16.67 7.30 5.42
CA PRO A 124 -17.75 7.12 6.39
C PRO A 124 -17.95 5.63 6.69
N VAL A 125 -18.41 5.30 7.89
CA VAL A 125 -18.75 3.91 8.27
C VAL A 125 -20.12 3.57 7.69
N ASP A 126 -20.13 3.04 6.46
CA ASP A 126 -21.31 2.57 5.73
C ASP A 126 -20.94 1.30 4.94
N PRO A 127 -21.85 0.33 4.75
CA PRO A 127 -21.56 -0.89 3.99
C PRO A 127 -21.01 -0.65 2.58
N VAL A 128 -21.38 0.47 1.93
CA VAL A 128 -20.90 0.84 0.59
C VAL A 128 -19.41 1.23 0.61
N THR A 129 -18.93 1.83 1.69
CA THR A 129 -17.56 2.34 1.82
C THR A 129 -16.62 1.40 2.59
N LEU A 130 -17.18 0.44 3.34
CA LEU A 130 -16.43 -0.52 4.15
C LEU A 130 -15.38 -1.35 3.36
N PRO A 131 -15.62 -1.81 2.12
CA PRO A 131 -14.60 -2.50 1.34
C PRO A 131 -13.34 -1.66 1.10
N PHE A 132 -13.49 -0.34 0.90
CA PHE A 132 -12.37 0.56 0.68
C PHE A 132 -11.58 0.82 1.97
N MET A 133 -12.29 0.96 3.10
CA MET A 133 -11.64 1.01 4.42
C MET A 133 -10.82 -0.26 4.68
N ALA A 134 -11.41 -1.43 4.40
CA ALA A 134 -10.76 -2.72 4.58
C ALA A 134 -9.54 -2.88 3.67
N PHE A 135 -9.62 -2.44 2.41
CA PHE A 135 -8.48 -2.43 1.49
C PHE A 135 -7.29 -1.65 2.07
N TRP A 136 -7.53 -0.42 2.52
CA TRP A 136 -6.46 0.41 3.08
C TRP A 136 -5.92 -0.14 4.39
N ALA A 137 -6.77 -0.74 5.23
CA ALA A 137 -6.33 -1.43 6.44
C ALA A 137 -5.45 -2.65 6.12
N ILE A 138 -5.83 -3.47 5.14
CA ILE A 138 -5.02 -4.60 4.66
C ILE A 138 -3.66 -4.11 4.14
N PHE A 139 -3.65 -3.01 3.38
CA PHE A 139 -2.40 -2.47 2.85
C PHE A 139 -1.51 -1.90 3.97
N ALA A 140 -2.10 -1.26 4.98
CA ALA A 140 -1.38 -0.83 6.17
C ALA A 140 -0.74 -2.00 6.92
N VAL A 141 -1.47 -3.10 7.11
CA VAL A 141 -0.96 -4.33 7.73
C VAL A 141 0.18 -4.94 6.90
N TRP A 142 0.07 -4.92 5.58
CA TRP A 142 1.16 -5.37 4.69
C TRP A 142 2.43 -4.54 4.91
N PHE A 143 2.31 -3.21 4.97
CA PHE A 143 3.44 -2.33 5.23
C PHE A 143 4.02 -2.52 6.64
N ALA A 144 3.18 -2.66 7.67
CA ALA A 144 3.62 -2.94 9.03
C ALA A 144 4.39 -4.27 9.13
N GLY A 145 3.91 -5.31 8.46
CA GLY A 145 4.61 -6.59 8.33
C GLY A 145 5.97 -6.45 7.65
N GLY A 146 6.04 -5.62 6.60
CA GLY A 146 7.29 -5.29 5.91
C GLY A 146 8.30 -4.54 6.80
N ALA A 147 7.84 -3.57 7.59
CA ALA A 147 8.67 -2.86 8.57
C ALA A 147 9.23 -3.84 9.61
N ALA A 148 8.38 -4.70 10.17
CA ALA A 148 8.81 -5.71 11.13
C ALA A 148 9.85 -6.68 10.52
N ALA A 149 9.61 -7.17 9.30
CA ALA A 149 10.51 -8.09 8.61
C ALA A 149 11.89 -7.46 8.32
N THR A 150 11.92 -6.18 7.92
CA THR A 150 13.16 -5.47 7.62
C THR A 150 13.93 -5.05 8.87
N LEU A 151 13.23 -4.64 9.94
CA LEU A 151 13.86 -4.34 11.23
C LEU A 151 14.49 -5.59 11.87
N GLN A 152 13.80 -6.74 11.80
CA GLN A 152 14.34 -8.01 12.27
C GLN A 152 15.60 -8.45 11.52
N ALA A 153 15.69 -8.15 10.22
CA ALA A 153 16.86 -8.45 9.40
C ALA A 153 18.01 -7.44 9.60
N GLY A 154 17.69 -6.20 9.97
CA GLY A 154 18.65 -5.12 10.19
C GLY A 154 19.22 -5.03 11.60
N TRP A 155 18.62 -5.68 12.59
CA TRP A 155 19.26 -5.84 13.89
C TRP A 155 20.51 -6.72 13.72
N PRO A 156 21.71 -6.21 14.08
CA PRO A 156 22.83 -7.10 14.22
C PRO A 156 22.39 -8.19 15.19
N ARG A 157 22.59 -9.45 14.82
CA ARG A 157 22.61 -10.55 15.79
C ARG A 157 23.75 -10.22 16.75
N ALA A 158 23.46 -9.39 17.75
CA ALA A 158 24.34 -9.12 18.83
C ALA A 158 24.43 -10.44 19.61
N ARG A 159 25.56 -11.12 19.41
CA ARG A 159 26.08 -12.27 20.17
C ARG A 159 25.49 -13.64 19.80
N GLY A 160 26.41 -14.57 19.62
CA GLY A 160 26.25 -15.96 19.26
C GLY A 160 27.56 -16.44 18.67
#